data_AF-A0A9W7F6X0-F1
#
_entry.id   AF-A0A9W7F6X0-F1
#
_cell.length_a   1.000
_cell.length_b   1.000
_cell.length_c   1.000
_cell.angle_alpha   90.00
_cell.angle_beta   90.00
_cell.angle_gamma   90.00
#
_symmetry.space_group_name_H-M   'P 1'
#
loop_
_entity.id
_entity.type
_entity.pdbx_description
1 polymer ?
#
loop_
_entity_poly.entity_id
_entity_poly.type
_entity_poly.pdbx_seq_one_letter_code
_entity_poly.pdbx_strand_id
1 'polypeptide(L)'
;MICDNFVSTELLSRLKADARDLHSKNLFTPDALATYGIKKDGVSFNPRRDRTVLPCYVPSTRSKGGFVDPNIGDASARSQLHSMIENLRISASASLLRPDLSRPSVPWTSLAGESPDPPFDEISYTRFGPGAYLKRHNDERHEELKRTKGWSSPTRRSLSWLVYLQEEGWDMERDGGGLRTYQRRAQPEGAVGSSDDGDLQLGWLEATSKDPFDRAVYMDSRIEGIHGRCKLYTREGGGGRTYLTEVFEADPVLFLTSDFFVNALNFKTLGNRFRFLESPQTALQTKIFGEDLRKPPHHGEVARDVSPLGGRLVVFDSVVLPHEVLAAKRERFAVSGWWHGFGNPTPTPSSSSAPNIPDSFAPLLSSSHLDVILDSLSPELLHGSHLQSTITLKPGVHTVPFNKNKSRPQLTVHAGTASSAASTSTINVDLKIGTDNLTPTQDLDPSVPSTSRSKSMVKSGSIKLSPPLLLSNVAPTLIHLPNLFEDNSLPEMRRVQIFDWFLKSAYNLADFFERCLWKLEEVRVLR
;
A
#
# COMPACT_ATOMS: atom_id res chain seq x y z
N MET A 1 10.27 -5.87 22.28
CA MET A 1 10.19 -5.83 23.76
C MET A 1 8.78 -6.18 24.21
N ILE A 2 8.65 -6.94 25.29
CA ILE A 2 7.36 -7.22 25.95
C ILE A 2 7.57 -6.90 27.44
N CYS A 3 6.67 -6.11 28.02
CA CYS A 3 6.70 -5.73 29.43
C CYS A 3 5.31 -5.98 30.03
N ASP A 4 5.24 -6.97 30.93
CA ASP A 4 4.02 -7.26 31.68
C ASP A 4 3.81 -6.24 32.79
N ASN A 5 2.55 -5.95 33.11
CA ASN A 5 2.18 -4.99 34.16
C ASN A 5 2.81 -3.60 33.94
N PHE A 6 2.93 -3.18 32.68
CA PHE A 6 3.48 -1.87 32.32
C PHE A 6 2.60 -0.73 32.87
N VAL A 7 1.28 -0.90 32.79
CA VAL A 7 0.32 -0.02 33.48
C VAL A 7 -0.18 -0.68 34.76
N SER A 8 -0.45 0.12 35.79
CA SER A 8 -1.03 -0.37 37.03
C SER A 8 -2.43 -0.94 36.79
N THR A 9 -2.87 -1.87 37.66
CA THR A 9 -4.22 -2.45 37.60
C THR A 9 -5.32 -1.38 37.65
N GLU A 10 -5.10 -0.31 38.42
CA GLU A 10 -6.03 0.84 38.48
C GLU A 10 -6.14 1.55 37.13
N LEU A 11 -5.01 1.93 36.52
CA LEU A 11 -5.00 2.62 35.23
C LEU A 11 -5.55 1.72 34.12
N LEU A 12 -5.20 0.43 34.12
CA LEU A 12 -5.73 -0.58 33.21
C LEU A 12 -7.26 -0.64 33.27
N SER A 13 -7.83 -0.71 34.47
CA SER A 13 -9.28 -0.76 34.68
C SER A 13 -9.97 0.49 34.13
N ARG A 14 -9.42 1.67 34.39
CA ARG A 14 -9.93 2.96 33.90
C ARG A 14 -9.88 3.06 32.37
N LEU A 15 -8.73 2.77 31.75
CA LEU A 15 -8.56 2.79 30.28
C LEU A 15 -9.51 1.83 29.59
N LYS A 16 -9.73 0.65 30.18
CA LYS A 16 -10.65 -0.35 29.64
C LYS A 16 -12.11 0.08 29.73
N ALA A 17 -12.52 0.59 30.88
CA ALA A 17 -13.87 1.11 31.07
C ALA A 17 -14.14 2.27 30.09
N ASP A 18 -13.17 3.17 29.96
CA ASP A 18 -13.19 4.27 29.00
C ASP A 18 -13.36 3.79 27.55
N ALA A 19 -12.50 2.87 27.09
CA ALA A 19 -12.58 2.33 25.73
C ALA A 19 -13.94 1.65 25.44
N ARG A 20 -14.49 0.89 26.41
CA ARG A 20 -15.80 0.24 26.29
C ARG A 20 -16.95 1.25 26.25
N ASP A 21 -16.93 2.25 27.14
CA ASP A 21 -17.94 3.31 27.19
C ASP A 21 -17.95 4.12 25.89
N LEU A 22 -16.80 4.59 25.42
CA LEU A 22 -16.67 5.35 24.17
C LEU A 22 -17.10 4.52 22.94
N HIS A 23 -16.78 3.22 22.92
CA HIS A 23 -17.28 2.32 21.89
C HIS A 23 -18.81 2.16 21.94
N SER A 24 -19.39 1.99 23.14
CA SER A 24 -20.85 1.87 23.31
C SER A 24 -21.62 3.13 22.86
N LYS A 25 -20.95 4.29 22.91
CA LYS A 25 -21.45 5.59 22.42
C LYS A 25 -21.25 5.79 20.91
N ASN A 26 -20.77 4.77 20.19
CA ASN A 26 -20.48 4.79 18.76
C ASN A 26 -19.47 5.87 18.34
N LEU A 27 -18.50 6.19 19.19
CA LEU A 27 -17.47 7.19 18.89
C LEU A 27 -16.29 6.62 18.09
N PHE A 28 -16.19 5.29 18.01
CA PHE A 28 -15.17 4.62 17.21
C PHE A 28 -15.56 4.66 15.73
N THR A 29 -14.59 4.86 14.86
CA THR A 29 -14.77 4.85 13.40
C THR A 29 -14.34 3.51 12.80
N PRO A 30 -14.91 3.13 11.63
CA PRO A 30 -14.36 2.05 10.83
C PRO A 30 -12.90 2.33 10.52
N ASP A 31 -12.06 1.34 10.74
CA ASP A 31 -10.68 1.45 10.34
C ASP A 31 -10.51 1.06 8.87
N ALA A 32 -9.63 1.75 8.13
CA ALA A 32 -9.40 1.45 6.72
C ALA A 32 -8.88 0.00 6.51
N LEU A 33 -8.16 -0.53 7.51
CA LEU A 33 -7.68 -1.92 7.53
C LEU A 33 -8.74 -2.92 8.01
N ALA A 34 -9.92 -2.48 8.48
CA ALA A 34 -11.04 -3.38 8.82
C ALA A 34 -11.55 -4.16 7.60
N THR A 35 -11.32 -3.62 6.40
CA THR A 35 -11.73 -4.18 5.11
C THR A 35 -11.00 -5.47 4.74
N TYR A 36 -9.84 -5.76 5.35
CA TYR A 36 -9.05 -6.94 5.03
C TYR A 36 -9.70 -8.25 5.50
N GLY A 37 -10.65 -8.17 6.43
CA GLY A 37 -11.23 -9.31 7.12
C GLY A 37 -12.16 -10.17 6.26
N ILE A 38 -13.22 -9.60 5.71
CA ILE A 38 -14.34 -10.37 5.15
C ILE A 38 -15.05 -9.52 4.08
N LYS A 39 -14.68 -9.70 2.80
CA LYS A 39 -15.48 -9.23 1.65
C LYS A 39 -15.76 -10.34 0.62
N LYS A 40 -15.55 -11.61 0.98
CA LYS A 40 -15.96 -12.73 0.10
C LYS A 40 -17.48 -12.93 0.06
N ASP A 41 -18.21 -12.46 1.09
CA ASP A 41 -19.62 -12.79 1.27
C ASP A 41 -20.58 -11.64 0.92
N GLY A 42 -20.06 -10.50 0.41
CA GLY A 42 -20.89 -9.33 0.09
C GLY A 42 -21.52 -8.60 1.29
N VAL A 43 -21.19 -9.00 2.53
CA VAL A 43 -21.75 -8.40 3.75
C VAL A 43 -21.10 -7.04 4.03
N SER A 44 -21.93 -6.05 4.34
CA SER A 44 -21.50 -4.70 4.72
C SER A 44 -20.69 -4.67 6.01
N PHE A 45 -19.91 -3.60 6.20
CA PHE A 45 -19.18 -3.35 7.44
C PHE A 45 -20.11 -3.44 8.67
N ASN A 46 -19.68 -4.15 9.70
CA ASN A 46 -20.40 -4.34 10.94
C ASN A 46 -19.53 -3.91 12.12
N PRO A 47 -19.81 -2.78 12.79
CA PRO A 47 -19.00 -2.26 13.88
C PRO A 47 -18.92 -3.19 15.10
N ARG A 48 -19.90 -4.11 15.27
CA ARG A 48 -19.86 -5.12 16.34
C ARG A 48 -18.91 -6.27 16.05
N ARG A 49 -18.64 -6.56 14.78
CA ARG A 49 -17.77 -7.67 14.37
C ARG A 49 -16.39 -7.17 13.98
N ASP A 50 -16.35 -6.12 13.20
CA ASP A 50 -15.16 -5.67 12.49
C ASP A 50 -14.27 -4.79 13.38
N ARG A 51 -13.07 -4.50 12.87
CA ARG A 51 -12.12 -3.62 13.55
C ARG A 51 -12.63 -2.17 13.54
N THR A 52 -12.56 -1.52 14.68
CA THR A 52 -12.84 -0.08 14.81
C THR A 52 -11.74 0.61 15.60
N VAL A 53 -11.61 1.92 15.41
CA VAL A 53 -10.58 2.74 16.05
C VAL A 53 -11.14 4.04 16.59
N LEU A 54 -10.55 4.55 17.68
CA LEU A 54 -10.72 5.92 18.14
C LEU A 54 -9.34 6.58 18.07
N PRO A 55 -9.01 7.31 16.99
CA PRO A 55 -7.67 7.88 16.79
C PRO A 55 -7.50 9.23 17.49
N CYS A 56 -6.26 9.67 17.67
CA CYS A 56 -5.92 11.05 18.08
C CYS A 56 -6.11 12.07 16.96
N TYR A 57 -6.06 11.63 15.71
CA TYR A 57 -6.14 12.48 14.53
C TYR A 57 -6.94 11.77 13.43
N VAL A 58 -7.77 12.54 12.72
CA VAL A 58 -8.59 12.04 11.61
C VAL A 58 -8.07 12.66 10.31
N PRO A 59 -7.31 11.93 9.48
CA PRO A 59 -6.66 12.51 8.29
C PRO A 59 -7.64 13.10 7.27
N SER A 60 -8.81 12.49 7.09
CA SER A 60 -9.80 12.94 6.09
C SER A 60 -10.37 14.32 6.39
N THR A 61 -10.50 14.66 7.67
CA THR A 61 -11.03 15.95 8.14
C THR A 61 -9.92 16.88 8.64
N ARG A 62 -8.67 16.41 8.67
CA ARG A 62 -7.52 17.09 9.25
C ARG A 62 -7.80 17.64 10.66
N SER A 63 -8.52 16.86 11.47
CA SER A 63 -9.02 17.29 12.77
C SER A 63 -8.51 16.39 13.89
N LYS A 64 -8.56 16.91 15.13
CA LYS A 64 -8.39 16.09 16.33
C LYS A 64 -9.42 14.97 16.35
N GLY A 65 -8.98 13.78 16.73
CA GLY A 65 -9.83 12.62 16.91
C GLY A 65 -10.23 12.44 18.38
N GLY A 66 -11.20 11.58 18.63
CA GLY A 66 -11.77 11.41 19.97
C GLY A 66 -10.78 10.87 21.01
N PHE A 67 -9.65 10.27 20.61
CA PHE A 67 -8.66 9.83 21.59
C PHE A 67 -8.09 10.99 22.39
N VAL A 68 -7.98 12.20 21.82
CA VAL A 68 -7.37 13.38 22.47
C VAL A 68 -8.40 14.42 22.91
N ASP A 69 -9.68 14.11 22.82
CA ASP A 69 -10.76 15.02 23.24
C ASP A 69 -10.91 14.98 24.77
N PRO A 70 -10.69 16.12 25.47
CA PRO A 70 -10.79 16.18 26.93
C PRO A 70 -12.25 16.10 27.44
N ASN A 71 -13.25 16.24 26.57
CA ASN A 71 -14.65 16.34 26.96
C ASN A 71 -15.39 15.00 26.95
N ILE A 72 -14.73 13.91 26.55
CA ILE A 72 -15.34 12.58 26.46
C ILE A 72 -14.56 11.54 27.26
N GLY A 73 -15.30 10.62 27.89
CA GLY A 73 -14.73 9.50 28.63
C GLY A 73 -13.76 9.91 29.75
N ASP A 74 -12.82 9.04 30.08
CA ASP A 74 -11.77 9.27 31.07
C ASP A 74 -10.51 9.86 30.42
N ALA A 75 -10.59 11.14 30.04
CA ALA A 75 -9.46 11.88 29.49
C ALA A 75 -8.23 11.89 30.41
N SER A 76 -8.44 11.83 31.73
CA SER A 76 -7.35 11.78 32.72
C SER A 76 -6.55 10.48 32.58
N ALA A 77 -7.21 9.32 32.44
CA ALA A 77 -6.53 8.05 32.24
C ALA A 77 -5.74 8.03 30.92
N ARG A 78 -6.31 8.56 29.83
CA ARG A 78 -5.62 8.66 28.53
C ARG A 78 -4.38 9.56 28.61
N SER A 79 -4.47 10.70 29.30
CA SER A 79 -3.35 11.62 29.54
C SER A 79 -2.24 10.97 30.41
N GLN A 80 -2.62 10.21 31.43
CA GLN A 80 -1.68 9.48 32.28
C GLN A 80 -0.90 8.43 31.46
N LEU A 81 -1.60 7.63 30.64
CA LEU A 81 -0.95 6.67 29.75
C LEU A 81 0.00 7.36 28.76
N HIS A 82 -0.43 8.46 28.15
CA HIS A 82 0.41 9.22 27.21
C HIS A 82 1.73 9.64 27.86
N SER A 83 1.68 10.15 29.09
CA SER A 83 2.87 10.55 29.84
C SER A 83 3.84 9.38 30.06
N MET A 84 3.31 8.18 30.34
CA MET A 84 4.13 6.96 30.49
C MET A 84 4.81 6.56 29.17
N ILE A 85 4.07 6.62 28.06
CA ILE A 85 4.56 6.29 26.71
C ILE A 85 5.61 7.30 26.24
N GLU A 86 5.44 8.59 26.53
CA GLU A 86 6.43 9.62 26.22
C GLU A 86 7.76 9.42 26.96
N ASN A 87 7.71 9.11 28.26
CA ASN A 87 8.91 8.79 29.02
C ASN A 87 9.63 7.55 28.47
N LEU A 88 8.85 6.55 28.03
CA LEU A 88 9.40 5.38 27.38
C LEU A 88 10.04 5.72 26.03
N ARG A 89 9.43 6.58 25.22
CA ARG A 89 9.99 7.06 23.94
C ARG A 89 11.37 7.68 24.14
N ILE A 90 11.50 8.58 25.12
CA ILE A 90 12.78 9.24 25.46
C ILE A 90 13.83 8.20 25.89
N SER A 91 13.44 7.23 26.72
CA SER A 91 14.35 6.16 27.16
C SER A 91 14.78 5.24 26.01
N ALA A 92 13.84 4.93 25.10
CA ALA A 92 14.07 4.12 23.92
C ALA A 92 14.99 4.84 22.91
N SER A 93 14.85 6.15 22.74
CA SER A 93 15.72 6.97 21.90
C SER A 93 17.20 6.78 22.26
N ALA A 94 17.54 6.92 23.54
CA ALA A 94 18.92 6.75 24.01
C ALA A 94 19.39 5.30 23.86
N SER A 95 18.55 4.33 24.25
CA SER A 95 18.93 2.91 24.26
C SER A 95 19.08 2.29 22.87
N LEU A 96 18.35 2.81 21.89
CA LEU A 96 18.35 2.30 20.51
C LEU A 96 19.18 3.17 19.57
N LEU A 97 19.88 4.19 20.08
CA LEU A 97 20.64 5.16 19.30
C LEU A 97 19.79 5.82 18.20
N ARG A 98 18.56 6.21 18.57
CA ARG A 98 17.58 6.87 17.71
C ARG A 98 17.33 8.30 18.19
N PRO A 99 18.25 9.25 17.95
CA PRO A 99 18.14 10.61 18.50
C PRO A 99 16.94 11.38 17.97
N ASP A 100 16.40 10.99 16.82
CA ASP A 100 15.13 11.49 16.28
C ASP A 100 13.94 11.24 17.22
N LEU A 101 13.99 10.15 18.00
CA LEU A 101 13.03 9.86 19.05
C LEU A 101 13.25 10.66 20.34
N SER A 102 14.28 11.50 20.47
CA SER A 102 14.56 12.25 21.71
C SER A 102 13.85 13.61 21.78
N ARG A 103 12.89 13.86 20.89
CA ARG A 103 12.19 15.15 20.81
C ARG A 103 11.42 15.48 22.10
N PRO A 104 11.22 16.78 22.42
CA PRO A 104 10.51 17.20 23.62
C PRO A 104 9.10 16.60 23.71
N SER A 105 8.66 16.32 24.94
CA SER A 105 7.31 15.83 25.17
C SER A 105 6.27 16.88 24.89
N VAL A 106 5.14 16.44 24.34
CA VAL A 106 3.99 17.29 24.05
C VAL A 106 2.81 16.91 24.96
N PRO A 107 1.96 17.87 25.36
CA PRO A 107 0.70 17.55 26.02
C PRO A 107 -0.15 16.62 25.17
N TRP A 108 -0.86 15.69 25.81
CA TRP A 108 -1.73 14.71 25.13
C TRP A 108 -2.78 15.37 24.21
N THR A 109 -3.36 16.51 24.62
CA THR A 109 -4.32 17.30 23.82
C THR A 109 -3.71 17.96 22.58
N SER A 110 -2.38 17.98 22.49
CA SER A 110 -1.60 18.59 21.41
C SER A 110 -0.97 17.56 20.47
N LEU A 111 -1.25 16.26 20.66
CA LEU A 111 -0.76 15.22 19.75
C LEU A 111 -1.25 15.43 18.32
N ALA A 112 -2.52 15.81 18.17
CA ALA A 112 -3.05 16.38 16.95
C ALA A 112 -3.02 17.90 17.08
N GLY A 113 -2.09 18.55 16.38
CA GLY A 113 -1.93 20.00 16.43
C GLY A 113 -3.12 20.76 15.85
N GLU A 114 -3.13 22.09 16.04
CA GLU A 114 -3.98 23.02 15.28
C GLU A 114 -3.35 23.41 13.93
N SER A 115 -2.08 23.03 13.72
CA SER A 115 -1.37 23.18 12.45
C SER A 115 -1.90 22.19 11.40
N PRO A 116 -1.89 22.52 10.09
CA PRO A 116 -2.11 21.55 9.02
C PRO A 116 -1.10 20.38 9.01
N ASP A 117 -0.03 20.45 9.81
CA ASP A 117 0.98 19.41 9.89
C ASP A 117 0.46 18.16 10.62
N PRO A 118 0.81 16.96 10.14
CA PRO A 118 0.38 15.70 10.75
C PRO A 118 0.85 15.58 12.21
N PRO A 119 0.13 14.80 13.03
CA PRO A 119 0.49 14.61 14.43
C PRO A 119 1.91 14.07 14.56
N PHE A 120 2.59 14.49 15.62
CA PHE A 120 3.96 14.08 15.89
C PHE A 120 4.09 12.58 16.19
N ASP A 121 3.08 12.02 16.87
CA ASP A 121 2.90 10.59 17.07
C ASP A 121 1.44 10.23 16.83
N GLU A 122 1.24 9.03 16.32
CA GLU A 122 -0.07 8.44 16.17
C GLU A 122 -0.42 7.64 17.42
N ILE A 123 -1.62 7.83 17.97
CA ILE A 123 -2.15 7.03 19.08
C ILE A 123 -3.64 6.80 18.87
N SER A 124 -4.11 5.61 19.23
CA SER A 124 -5.53 5.26 19.10
C SER A 124 -5.93 4.19 20.10
N TYR A 125 -7.21 4.19 20.49
CA TYR A 125 -7.83 2.93 20.90
C TYR A 125 -8.12 2.11 19.65
N THR A 126 -7.85 0.81 19.75
CA THR A 126 -8.23 -0.18 18.74
C THR A 126 -9.14 -1.21 19.39
N ARG A 127 -10.18 -1.59 18.65
CA ARG A 127 -11.14 -2.61 19.05
C ARG A 127 -11.29 -3.62 17.93
N PHE A 128 -11.15 -4.90 18.26
CA PHE A 128 -11.46 -6.03 17.39
C PHE A 128 -12.67 -6.76 17.96
N GLY A 129 -13.68 -6.99 17.13
CA GLY A 129 -14.82 -7.82 17.51
C GLY A 129 -14.57 -9.30 17.29
N PRO A 130 -15.53 -10.15 17.68
CA PRO A 130 -15.48 -11.57 17.38
C PRO A 130 -15.36 -11.80 15.87
N GLY A 131 -14.37 -12.58 15.44
CA GLY A 131 -14.03 -12.87 14.06
C GLY A 131 -13.10 -11.84 13.40
N ALA A 132 -12.93 -10.64 13.96
CA ALA A 132 -12.00 -9.67 13.39
C ALA A 132 -10.55 -10.11 13.60
N TYR A 133 -9.75 -9.86 12.57
CA TYR A 133 -8.32 -10.11 12.51
C TYR A 133 -7.67 -8.97 11.72
N LEU A 134 -6.34 -8.89 11.78
CA LEU A 134 -5.57 -8.00 10.94
C LEU A 134 -4.53 -8.85 10.23
N LYS A 135 -4.52 -8.83 8.89
CA LYS A 135 -3.60 -9.61 8.08
C LYS A 135 -2.14 -9.25 8.38
N ARG A 136 -1.24 -10.15 8.00
CA ARG A 136 0.19 -9.90 8.00
C ARG A 136 0.55 -8.60 7.26
N HIS A 137 1.28 -7.73 7.94
CA HIS A 137 1.77 -6.46 7.41
C HIS A 137 2.99 -5.98 8.19
N ASN A 138 3.62 -4.93 7.68
CA ASN A 138 4.56 -4.09 8.40
C ASN A 138 3.89 -2.73 8.61
N ASP A 139 4.22 -2.07 9.72
CA ASP A 139 3.58 -0.79 10.07
C ASP A 139 4.17 0.38 9.30
N GLU A 140 5.42 0.23 8.85
CA GLU A 140 6.13 1.20 8.05
C GLU A 140 6.70 0.59 6.76
N ARG A 141 6.64 1.38 5.69
CA ARG A 141 7.15 1.09 4.35
C ARG A 141 8.07 2.21 3.90
N HIS A 142 8.98 1.90 2.99
CA HIS A 142 9.86 2.90 2.42
C HIS A 142 9.06 4.00 1.67
N GLU A 143 9.47 5.25 1.81
CA GLU A 143 8.80 6.43 1.25
C GLU A 143 8.59 6.36 -0.27
N GLU A 144 9.55 5.82 -1.00
CA GLU A 144 9.44 5.55 -2.44
C GLU A 144 8.23 4.67 -2.77
N LEU A 145 7.88 3.76 -1.87
CA LEU A 145 6.73 2.86 -1.99
C LEU A 145 5.41 3.57 -1.70
N LYS A 146 5.46 4.74 -1.06
CA LYS A 146 4.29 5.57 -0.72
C LYS A 146 3.94 6.58 -1.82
N ARG A 147 4.62 6.55 -2.99
CA ARG A 147 4.42 7.47 -4.13
C ARG A 147 4.67 8.94 -3.74
N THR A 148 4.02 9.88 -4.43
CA THR A 148 4.07 11.33 -4.19
C THR A 148 3.86 11.73 -2.72
N LYS A 149 3.16 10.91 -1.92
CA LYS A 149 2.94 11.16 -0.49
C LYS A 149 4.12 10.79 0.41
N GLY A 150 4.91 9.77 0.05
CA GLY A 150 6.12 9.43 0.81
C GLY A 150 7.08 10.60 0.89
N TRP A 151 7.08 11.43 -0.16
CA TRP A 151 7.87 12.64 -0.25
C TRP A 151 7.24 13.85 0.45
N SER A 152 5.92 13.92 0.55
CA SER A 152 5.23 15.13 1.04
C SER A 152 5.08 15.19 2.56
N SER A 153 5.28 14.07 3.26
CA SER A 153 5.15 14.01 4.72
C SER A 153 6.30 13.18 5.28
N PRO A 154 7.40 13.82 5.73
CA PRO A 154 8.65 13.15 6.08
C PRO A 154 8.59 12.43 7.44
N THR A 155 7.42 12.24 8.04
CA THR A 155 7.33 11.54 9.32
C THR A 155 7.29 10.04 9.04
N ARG A 156 8.20 9.31 9.69
CA ARG A 156 8.36 7.86 9.54
C ARG A 156 8.05 7.19 10.86
N ARG A 157 7.17 6.20 10.85
CA ARG A 157 6.93 5.32 12.00
C ARG A 157 8.21 4.52 12.26
N SER A 158 8.87 4.83 13.37
CA SER A 158 10.14 4.23 13.77
C SER A 158 9.90 3.00 14.66
N LEU A 159 9.04 3.18 15.66
CA LEU A 159 8.67 2.12 16.59
C LEU A 159 7.15 2.09 16.75
N SER A 160 6.62 0.87 16.75
CA SER A 160 5.23 0.59 17.07
C SER A 160 5.12 0.11 18.50
N TRP A 161 4.06 0.52 19.18
CA TRP A 161 3.79 0.06 20.54
C TRP A 161 2.31 -0.22 20.77
N LEU A 162 2.02 -1.16 21.67
CA LEU A 162 0.67 -1.54 22.07
C LEU A 162 0.60 -1.76 23.57
N VAL A 163 -0.45 -1.25 24.22
CA VAL A 163 -0.85 -1.61 25.59
C VAL A 163 -2.19 -2.33 25.53
N TYR A 164 -2.21 -3.59 25.96
CA TYR A 164 -3.42 -4.41 25.92
C TYR A 164 -4.34 -4.13 27.11
N LEU A 165 -5.65 -4.17 26.86
CA LEU A 165 -6.68 -3.79 27.84
C LEU A 165 -7.58 -4.97 28.27
N GLN A 166 -7.13 -6.22 28.06
CA GLN A 166 -7.95 -7.41 28.37
C GLN A 166 -8.02 -7.74 29.86
N GLU A 167 -8.87 -8.70 30.23
CA GLU A 167 -8.90 -9.28 31.58
C GLU A 167 -7.65 -10.14 31.82
N GLU A 168 -7.28 -10.35 33.09
CA GLU A 168 -6.13 -11.18 33.50
C GLU A 168 -6.26 -12.67 33.06
N GLY A 169 -7.47 -13.14 32.76
CA GLY A 169 -7.75 -14.52 32.30
C GLY A 169 -7.83 -14.72 30.79
N TRP A 170 -7.19 -13.88 29.97
CA TRP A 170 -7.20 -14.06 28.51
C TRP A 170 -6.40 -15.30 28.09
N ASP A 171 -7.08 -16.23 27.45
CA ASP A 171 -6.52 -17.50 26.99
C ASP A 171 -6.48 -17.51 25.46
N MET A 172 -5.30 -17.67 24.85
CA MET A 172 -5.20 -17.56 23.39
C MET A 172 -5.88 -18.71 22.64
N GLU A 173 -5.97 -19.89 23.21
CA GLU A 173 -6.62 -21.03 22.55
C GLU A 173 -8.14 -20.84 22.52
N ARG A 174 -8.71 -20.40 23.64
CA ARG A 174 -10.14 -20.13 23.81
C ARG A 174 -10.58 -18.80 23.19
N ASP A 175 -9.78 -17.75 23.34
CA ASP A 175 -10.18 -16.36 23.05
C ASP A 175 -9.54 -15.78 21.78
N GLY A 176 -8.46 -16.39 21.26
CA GLY A 176 -7.76 -15.91 20.07
C GLY A 176 -7.12 -14.53 20.24
N GLY A 177 -7.08 -13.73 19.17
CA GLY A 177 -6.67 -12.32 19.24
C GLY A 177 -5.20 -12.06 19.54
N GLY A 178 -4.35 -13.09 19.52
CA GLY A 178 -2.90 -12.95 19.70
C GLY A 178 -2.27 -12.05 18.64
N LEU A 179 -1.25 -11.29 19.02
CA LEU A 179 -0.35 -10.65 18.04
C LEU A 179 0.68 -11.70 17.63
N ARG A 180 0.61 -12.16 16.38
CA ARG A 180 1.62 -13.06 15.80
C ARG A 180 2.67 -12.22 15.10
N THR A 181 3.91 -12.39 15.50
CA THR A 181 5.07 -11.69 14.91
C THR A 181 5.94 -12.69 14.16
N TYR A 182 6.63 -12.23 13.12
CA TYR A 182 7.47 -13.05 12.25
C TYR A 182 8.92 -12.60 12.37
N GLN A 183 9.65 -13.21 13.29
CA GLN A 183 11.04 -12.86 13.60
C GLN A 183 11.99 -13.61 12.68
N ARG A 184 13.10 -12.98 12.27
CA ARG A 184 14.17 -13.72 11.58
C ARG A 184 14.81 -14.73 12.53
N ARG A 185 15.06 -15.93 12.01
CA ARG A 185 15.73 -17.02 12.74
C ARG A 185 17.21 -16.70 12.96
N ALA A 186 17.88 -16.22 11.93
CA ALA A 186 19.26 -15.80 12.02
C ALA A 186 19.34 -14.41 12.65
N GLN A 187 20.35 -14.21 13.49
CA GLN A 187 20.68 -12.87 13.95
C GLN A 187 21.27 -12.08 12.78
N PRO A 188 20.83 -10.84 12.57
CA PRO A 188 21.34 -10.00 11.51
C PRO A 188 22.81 -9.64 11.77
N GLU A 189 23.62 -9.58 10.72
CA GLU A 189 24.92 -8.94 10.80
C GLU A 189 24.72 -7.41 10.73
N GLY A 190 24.67 -6.76 11.88
CA GLY A 190 24.58 -5.29 12.00
C GLY A 190 23.21 -4.74 12.39
N ALA A 191 23.02 -3.44 12.19
CA ALA A 191 21.78 -2.73 12.47
C ALA A 191 20.64 -3.21 11.56
N VAL A 192 19.40 -3.00 11.99
CA VAL A 192 18.18 -3.35 11.25
C VAL A 192 17.17 -2.21 11.33
N GLY A 193 16.27 -2.13 10.36
CA GLY A 193 15.19 -1.13 10.33
C GLY A 193 15.61 0.14 9.61
N SER A 194 16.10 1.13 10.34
CA SER A 194 16.71 2.33 9.73
C SER A 194 18.19 2.13 9.55
N SER A 195 18.76 2.65 8.46
CA SER A 195 20.17 3.03 8.45
C SER A 195 20.38 4.33 9.23
N ASP A 196 21.64 4.68 9.51
CA ASP A 196 21.99 5.90 10.26
C ASP A 196 21.74 7.17 9.43
N ASP A 197 21.67 7.01 8.11
CA ASP A 197 21.35 8.05 7.16
C ASP A 197 19.87 8.03 6.75
N GLY A 198 19.03 7.28 7.44
CA GLY A 198 17.57 7.33 7.31
C GLY A 198 16.94 6.40 6.27
N ASP A 199 17.72 5.67 5.47
CA ASP A 199 17.21 4.68 4.51
C ASP A 199 16.48 3.53 5.23
N LEU A 200 15.40 3.03 4.60
CA LEU A 200 14.64 1.93 5.17
C LEU A 200 15.15 0.58 4.67
N GLN A 201 15.19 -0.36 5.60
CA GLN A 201 15.30 -1.76 5.25
C GLN A 201 14.08 -2.17 4.42
N LEU A 202 14.32 -2.78 3.26
CA LEU A 202 13.30 -3.37 2.39
C LEU A 202 13.19 -4.88 2.54
N GLY A 203 14.29 -5.52 2.91
CA GLY A 203 14.38 -6.97 2.86
C GLY A 203 15.62 -7.54 3.53
N TRP A 204 15.88 -8.79 3.20
CA TRP A 204 17.00 -9.58 3.70
C TRP A 204 17.71 -10.26 2.55
N LEU A 205 19.04 -10.38 2.64
CA LEU A 205 19.77 -11.45 1.95
C LEU A 205 19.89 -12.62 2.90
N GLU A 206 19.30 -13.75 2.52
CA GLU A 206 19.37 -14.95 3.32
C GLU A 206 20.78 -15.53 3.38
N ALA A 207 21.14 -16.07 4.55
CA ALA A 207 22.35 -16.83 4.75
C ALA A 207 22.49 -18.00 3.75
N THR A 208 23.72 -18.29 3.36
CA THR A 208 24.12 -19.43 2.51
C THR A 208 25.32 -20.14 3.11
N SER A 209 25.71 -21.27 2.54
CA SER A 209 26.95 -21.96 2.92
C SER A 209 28.22 -21.12 2.74
N LYS A 210 28.19 -20.10 1.86
CA LYS A 210 29.33 -19.20 1.61
C LYS A 210 29.26 -17.88 2.39
N ASP A 211 28.07 -17.50 2.83
CA ASP A 211 27.80 -16.25 3.58
C ASP A 211 26.77 -16.59 4.66
N PRO A 212 27.20 -17.02 5.86
CA PRO A 212 26.33 -17.68 6.84
C PRO A 212 25.44 -16.70 7.63
N PHE A 213 25.41 -15.43 7.23
CA PHE A 213 24.67 -14.38 7.93
C PHE A 213 23.51 -13.87 7.08
N ASP A 214 22.39 -13.57 7.76
CA ASP A 214 21.34 -12.76 7.16
C ASP A 214 21.80 -11.31 7.15
N ARG A 215 21.70 -10.65 5.99
CA ARG A 215 22.07 -9.24 5.83
C ARG A 215 20.83 -8.40 5.59
N ALA A 216 20.65 -7.33 6.36
CA ALA A 216 19.62 -6.34 6.07
C ALA A 216 19.91 -5.66 4.73
N VAL A 217 18.89 -5.57 3.88
CA VAL A 217 18.97 -4.86 2.60
C VAL A 217 18.19 -3.57 2.71
N TYR A 218 18.88 -2.47 2.44
CA TYR A 218 18.36 -1.11 2.44
C TYR A 218 18.19 -0.63 1.01
N MET A 219 17.39 0.42 0.84
CA MET A 219 17.29 1.14 -0.43
C MET A 219 17.79 2.55 -0.24
N ASP A 220 18.85 2.89 -0.97
CA ASP A 220 19.26 4.27 -1.16
C ASP A 220 18.31 4.86 -2.19
N SER A 221 17.48 5.81 -1.78
CA SER A 221 16.43 6.42 -2.61
C SER A 221 16.84 7.74 -3.27
N ARG A 222 18.10 8.15 -3.10
CA ARG A 222 18.57 9.50 -3.48
C ARG A 222 19.91 9.44 -4.19
N ILE A 223 20.03 8.57 -5.18
CA ILE A 223 21.25 8.47 -5.96
C ILE A 223 21.50 9.78 -6.70
N GLU A 224 22.68 10.37 -6.49
CA GLU A 224 23.08 11.67 -7.06
C GLU A 224 22.14 12.83 -6.65
N GLY A 225 21.45 12.70 -5.51
CA GLY A 225 20.49 13.71 -5.03
C GLY A 225 19.15 13.70 -5.78
N ILE A 226 18.91 12.70 -6.63
CA ILE A 226 17.67 12.57 -7.40
C ILE A 226 16.76 11.52 -6.74
N HIS A 227 15.59 11.96 -6.31
CA HIS A 227 14.53 11.11 -5.79
C HIS A 227 13.97 10.17 -6.85
N GLY A 228 13.57 8.97 -6.46
CA GLY A 228 13.10 7.93 -7.35
C GLY A 228 14.23 7.17 -8.04
N ARG A 229 15.49 7.62 -7.96
CA ARG A 229 16.66 6.86 -8.45
C ARG A 229 17.26 6.09 -7.31
N CYS A 230 17.07 4.77 -7.35
CA CYS A 230 17.34 3.88 -6.24
C CYS A 230 18.51 2.92 -6.50
N LYS A 231 19.19 2.51 -5.43
CA LYS A 231 20.02 1.30 -5.39
C LYS A 231 19.73 0.50 -4.13
N LEU A 232 19.80 -0.82 -4.22
CA LEU A 232 19.78 -1.67 -3.03
C LEU A 232 21.20 -1.87 -2.51
N TYR A 233 21.37 -1.89 -1.19
CA TYR A 233 22.67 -2.14 -0.56
C TYR A 233 22.55 -2.91 0.75
N THR A 234 23.63 -3.61 1.13
CA THR A 234 23.84 -4.07 2.51
C THR A 234 24.85 -3.18 3.22
N ARG A 235 24.80 -3.14 4.55
CA ARG A 235 25.83 -2.47 5.36
C ARG A 235 26.88 -3.47 5.83
N GLU A 236 28.13 -3.02 5.82
CA GLU A 236 29.26 -3.73 6.43
C GLU A 236 29.49 -3.24 7.86
N GLY A 237 30.17 -4.03 8.70
CA GLY A 237 30.41 -3.73 10.12
C GLY A 237 31.15 -2.41 10.42
N GLY A 238 31.70 -1.73 9.41
CA GLY A 238 32.33 -0.41 9.50
C GLY A 238 31.45 0.76 9.00
N GLY A 239 30.16 0.53 8.73
CA GLY A 239 29.25 1.54 8.18
C GLY A 239 29.33 1.73 6.66
N GLY A 240 30.24 1.02 5.99
CA GLY A 240 30.33 0.99 4.52
C GLY A 240 29.08 0.38 3.87
N ARG A 241 28.81 0.80 2.63
CA ARG A 241 27.72 0.26 1.80
C ARG A 241 28.27 -0.65 0.71
N THR A 242 27.71 -1.84 0.60
CA THR A 242 27.92 -2.75 -0.52
C THR A 242 26.69 -2.69 -1.40
N TYR A 243 26.77 -1.97 -2.53
CA TYR A 243 25.65 -1.89 -3.46
C TYR A 243 25.45 -3.23 -4.17
N LEU A 244 24.21 -3.71 -4.13
CA LEU A 244 23.79 -4.99 -4.68
C LEU A 244 23.24 -4.87 -6.10
N THR A 245 22.82 -3.66 -6.46
CA THR A 245 22.16 -3.35 -7.73
C THR A 245 22.80 -2.14 -8.41
N GLU A 246 22.64 -2.09 -9.73
CA GLU A 246 22.74 -0.84 -10.48
C GLU A 246 21.61 0.12 -10.12
N VAL A 247 21.70 1.36 -10.61
CA VAL A 247 20.64 2.36 -10.43
C VAL A 247 19.37 1.88 -11.15
N PHE A 248 18.23 1.96 -10.47
CA PHE A 248 16.91 1.74 -11.05
C PHE A 248 15.95 2.85 -10.63
N GLU A 249 14.87 3.03 -11.40
CA GLU A 249 13.80 3.97 -11.05
C GLU A 249 12.79 3.28 -10.13
N ALA A 250 12.44 3.91 -9.01
CA ALA A 250 11.37 3.47 -8.13
C ALA A 250 10.04 3.59 -8.87
N ASP A 251 9.45 2.45 -9.21
CA ASP A 251 8.10 2.37 -9.72
C ASP A 251 7.24 1.56 -8.72
N PRO A 252 6.09 2.08 -8.27
CA PRO A 252 5.18 1.35 -7.39
C PRO A 252 4.78 -0.03 -7.92
N VAL A 253 4.75 -0.22 -9.25
CA VAL A 253 4.45 -1.50 -9.90
C VAL A 253 5.54 -2.53 -9.63
N LEU A 254 6.81 -2.13 -9.50
CA LEU A 254 7.91 -3.03 -9.14
C LEU A 254 7.71 -3.69 -7.78
N PHE A 255 6.91 -3.07 -6.90
CA PHE A 255 6.67 -3.55 -5.54
C PHE A 255 5.30 -4.19 -5.35
N LEU A 256 4.30 -3.83 -6.17
CA LEU A 256 3.03 -4.57 -6.23
C LEU A 256 3.21 -6.00 -6.80
N THR A 257 4.29 -6.23 -7.53
CA THR A 257 4.56 -7.49 -8.24
C THR A 257 5.66 -8.36 -7.58
N SER A 258 6.06 -8.02 -6.35
CA SER A 258 6.89 -8.84 -5.45
C SER A 258 8.28 -9.25 -6.00
N ASP A 259 9.04 -10.11 -5.29
CA ASP A 259 10.44 -10.51 -5.57
C ASP A 259 10.74 -10.89 -7.03
N PHE A 260 9.70 -11.21 -7.80
CA PHE A 260 9.78 -11.53 -9.23
C PHE A 260 10.40 -10.39 -10.06
N PHE A 261 10.01 -9.13 -9.87
CA PHE A 261 10.57 -8.03 -10.66
C PHE A 261 11.98 -7.66 -10.24
N VAL A 262 12.30 -7.77 -8.95
CA VAL A 262 13.69 -7.68 -8.47
C VAL A 262 14.52 -8.75 -9.20
N ASN A 263 14.10 -10.01 -9.19
CA ASN A 263 14.83 -11.05 -9.91
C ASN A 263 14.83 -10.89 -11.45
N ALA A 264 13.80 -10.28 -12.04
CA ALA A 264 13.70 -10.03 -13.48
C ALA A 264 14.48 -8.80 -13.97
N LEU A 265 14.80 -7.83 -13.08
CA LEU A 265 15.65 -6.67 -13.36
C LEU A 265 17.15 -7.04 -13.49
N ASN A 266 17.46 -8.31 -13.74
CA ASN A 266 18.81 -8.82 -14.00
C ASN A 266 19.73 -8.74 -12.77
N PHE A 267 19.19 -8.88 -11.56
CA PHE A 267 19.98 -8.98 -10.32
C PHE A 267 20.61 -10.37 -10.15
N LYS A 268 21.46 -10.77 -11.11
CA LYS A 268 22.21 -12.03 -11.08
C LYS A 268 23.00 -12.23 -9.78
N THR A 269 23.35 -11.14 -9.09
CA THR A 269 24.11 -11.10 -7.83
C THR A 269 23.25 -11.37 -6.60
N LEU A 270 21.98 -10.97 -6.59
CA LEU A 270 21.05 -11.20 -5.48
C LEU A 270 20.53 -12.65 -5.48
N GLY A 271 20.20 -13.15 -6.67
CA GLY A 271 19.67 -14.49 -6.89
C GLY A 271 18.47 -14.83 -5.99
N ASN A 272 18.27 -16.13 -5.73
CA ASN A 272 17.20 -16.62 -4.87
C ASN A 272 17.42 -16.33 -3.37
N ARG A 273 18.35 -15.45 -2.97
CA ARG A 273 18.62 -15.13 -1.56
C ARG A 273 17.86 -13.90 -1.06
N PHE A 274 17.46 -12.99 -1.95
CA PHE A 274 16.75 -11.79 -1.53
C PHE A 274 15.30 -12.13 -1.13
N ARG A 275 14.86 -11.56 -0.02
CA ARG A 275 13.48 -11.67 0.49
C ARG A 275 13.00 -10.30 0.93
N PHE A 276 11.90 -9.82 0.39
CA PHE A 276 11.21 -8.66 0.95
C PHE A 276 10.75 -8.90 2.39
N LEU A 277 10.71 -7.83 3.19
CA LEU A 277 10.08 -7.84 4.51
C LEU A 277 8.58 -8.12 4.42
N GLU A 278 7.93 -7.52 3.41
CA GLU A 278 6.52 -7.75 3.15
C GLU A 278 6.28 -9.08 2.45
N SER A 279 5.16 -9.72 2.79
CA SER A 279 4.76 -10.94 2.09
C SER A 279 4.41 -10.64 0.64
N PRO A 280 4.81 -11.50 -0.30
CA PRO A 280 4.44 -11.32 -1.69
C PRO A 280 2.93 -11.46 -1.86
N GLN A 281 2.35 -10.54 -2.64
CA GLN A 281 0.90 -10.48 -2.81
C GLN A 281 0.37 -11.39 -3.93
N THR A 282 1.24 -12.08 -4.68
CA THR A 282 0.84 -12.77 -5.92
C THR A 282 1.06 -14.28 -5.88
N ALA A 283 0.08 -15.04 -6.41
CA ALA A 283 0.15 -16.50 -6.53
C ALA A 283 1.23 -16.99 -7.52
N LEU A 284 1.67 -16.10 -8.43
CA LEU A 284 2.76 -16.36 -9.36
C LEU A 284 4.05 -16.73 -8.61
N GLN A 285 4.28 -16.09 -7.47
CA GLN A 285 5.49 -16.30 -6.69
C GLN A 285 5.56 -17.69 -6.07
N THR A 286 4.42 -18.23 -5.62
CA THR A 286 4.34 -19.62 -5.13
C THR A 286 4.77 -20.64 -6.19
N LYS A 287 4.43 -20.38 -7.46
CA LYS A 287 4.83 -21.26 -8.57
C LYS A 287 6.32 -21.15 -8.91
N ILE A 288 6.93 -19.97 -8.74
CA ILE A 288 8.34 -19.74 -9.10
C ILE A 288 9.30 -20.28 -8.05
N PHE A 289 9.01 -20.07 -6.76
CA PHE A 289 9.89 -20.49 -5.67
C PHE A 289 9.56 -21.88 -5.12
N GLY A 290 8.45 -22.49 -5.55
CA GLY A 290 8.01 -23.80 -5.04
C GLY A 290 7.55 -23.78 -3.58
N GLU A 291 7.45 -22.59 -2.97
CA GLU A 291 7.00 -22.38 -1.60
C GLU A 291 5.63 -21.69 -1.58
N ASP A 292 4.71 -22.15 -0.73
CA ASP A 292 3.42 -21.49 -0.53
C ASP A 292 3.57 -20.22 0.31
N LEU A 293 4.13 -19.16 -0.29
CA LEU A 293 4.34 -17.84 0.32
C LEU A 293 3.05 -17.13 0.77
N ARG A 294 1.89 -17.77 0.61
CA ARG A 294 0.61 -17.33 1.21
C ARG A 294 0.48 -17.78 2.67
N LYS A 295 1.30 -18.74 3.12
CA LYS A 295 1.25 -19.33 4.46
C LYS A 295 2.54 -19.03 5.22
N PRO A 296 2.54 -18.01 6.09
CA PRO A 296 3.67 -17.76 6.94
C PRO A 296 3.82 -18.86 8.04
N PRO A 297 4.98 -18.99 8.70
CA PRO A 297 6.19 -18.18 8.53
C PRO A 297 6.89 -18.45 7.19
N HIS A 298 7.51 -17.42 6.62
CA HIS A 298 8.29 -17.56 5.40
C HIS A 298 9.67 -18.14 5.70
N HIS A 299 10.40 -18.55 4.65
CA HIS A 299 11.76 -19.07 4.82
C HIS A 299 12.64 -18.10 5.63
N GLY A 300 13.39 -18.66 6.58
CA GLY A 300 14.21 -17.89 7.52
C GLY A 300 13.46 -17.17 8.65
N GLU A 301 12.13 -17.32 8.77
CA GLU A 301 11.34 -16.73 9.85
C GLU A 301 10.91 -17.76 10.91
N VAL A 302 10.57 -17.23 12.08
CA VAL A 302 9.94 -17.95 13.20
C VAL A 302 8.74 -17.14 13.67
N ALA A 303 7.57 -17.77 13.70
CA ALA A 303 6.38 -17.16 14.26
C ALA A 303 6.46 -17.13 15.79
N ARG A 304 6.15 -15.99 16.39
CA ARG A 304 6.04 -15.82 17.83
C ARG A 304 4.74 -15.11 18.17
N ASP A 305 3.91 -15.77 18.96
CA ASP A 305 2.63 -15.25 19.40
C ASP A 305 2.76 -14.53 20.74
N VAL A 306 2.11 -13.38 20.85
CA VAL A 306 2.04 -12.58 22.07
C VAL A 306 0.58 -12.49 22.50
N SER A 307 0.28 -13.08 23.66
CA SER A 307 -1.06 -12.98 24.26
C SER A 307 -1.38 -11.54 24.62
N PRO A 308 -2.60 -11.05 24.30
CA PRO A 308 -3.01 -9.68 24.57
C PRO A 308 -3.41 -9.50 26.04
N LEU A 309 -2.56 -9.89 27.00
CA LEU A 309 -2.88 -9.80 28.44
C LEU A 309 -3.04 -8.34 28.89
N GLY A 310 -4.04 -8.07 29.73
CA GLY A 310 -4.25 -6.72 30.29
C GLY A 310 -2.99 -6.14 30.92
N GLY A 311 -2.68 -4.88 30.61
CA GLY A 311 -1.54 -4.16 31.16
C GLY A 311 -0.19 -4.49 30.52
N ARG A 312 -0.13 -5.46 29.60
CA ARG A 312 1.08 -5.77 28.83
C ARG A 312 1.34 -4.70 27.78
N LEU A 313 2.57 -4.19 27.79
CA LEU A 313 3.15 -3.39 26.73
C LEU A 313 3.93 -4.28 25.75
N VAL A 314 3.76 -4.03 24.46
CA VAL A 314 4.59 -4.57 23.39
C VAL A 314 5.20 -3.40 22.62
N VAL A 315 6.50 -3.44 22.34
CA VAL A 315 7.18 -2.48 21.48
C VAL A 315 8.02 -3.22 20.44
N PHE A 316 7.94 -2.83 19.18
CA PHE A 316 8.75 -3.38 18.10
C PHE A 316 9.06 -2.34 17.04
N ASP A 317 10.04 -2.63 16.19
CA ASP A 317 10.40 -1.78 15.08
C ASP A 317 9.37 -1.88 13.94
N SER A 318 8.84 -0.74 13.54
CA SER A 318 7.72 -0.64 12.59
C SER A 318 8.09 -1.11 11.19
N VAL A 319 9.38 -1.10 10.84
CA VAL A 319 9.88 -1.49 9.52
C VAL A 319 10.14 -2.98 9.48
N VAL A 320 10.85 -3.55 10.45
CA VAL A 320 11.47 -4.89 10.29
C VAL A 320 10.64 -6.07 10.76
N LEU A 321 9.58 -5.83 11.53
CA LEU A 321 8.83 -6.93 12.16
C LEU A 321 7.46 -7.10 11.50
N PRO A 322 7.34 -7.97 10.47
CA PRO A 322 6.05 -8.37 9.96
C PRO A 322 5.23 -9.00 11.08
N HIS A 323 3.95 -8.66 11.14
CA HIS A 323 3.07 -9.15 12.17
C HIS A 323 1.62 -9.14 11.72
N GLU A 324 0.79 -9.90 12.43
CA GLU A 324 -0.64 -9.98 12.21
C GLU A 324 -1.38 -10.10 13.54
N VAL A 325 -2.66 -9.74 13.56
CA VAL A 325 -3.54 -10.00 14.70
C VAL A 325 -4.40 -11.19 14.33
N LEU A 326 -4.23 -12.30 15.06
CA LEU A 326 -5.03 -13.50 14.89
C LEU A 326 -6.51 -13.21 15.16
N ALA A 327 -7.41 -13.97 14.54
CA ALA A 327 -8.85 -13.79 14.73
C ALA A 327 -9.22 -13.83 16.23
N ALA A 328 -9.85 -12.76 16.71
CA ALA A 328 -10.35 -12.69 18.07
C ALA A 328 -11.67 -13.46 18.16
N LYS A 329 -11.87 -14.29 19.17
CA LYS A 329 -13.14 -15.00 19.41
C LYS A 329 -14.09 -14.21 20.31
N ARG A 330 -13.59 -13.16 20.95
CA ARG A 330 -14.34 -12.18 21.74
C ARG A 330 -13.74 -10.79 21.58
N GLU A 331 -14.40 -9.77 22.14
CA GLU A 331 -13.93 -8.39 22.03
C GLU A 331 -12.53 -8.21 22.58
N ARG A 332 -11.68 -7.53 21.80
CA ARG A 332 -10.28 -7.28 22.10
C ARG A 332 -9.97 -5.79 21.93
N PHE A 333 -9.71 -5.11 23.04
CA PHE A 333 -9.23 -3.72 23.09
C PHE A 333 -7.71 -3.60 23.30
N ALA A 334 -7.10 -2.60 22.68
CA ALA A 334 -5.74 -2.16 22.96
C ALA A 334 -5.63 -0.64 22.75
N VAL A 335 -4.66 -0.01 23.40
CA VAL A 335 -4.11 1.28 22.94
C VAL A 335 -2.93 0.95 22.05
N SER A 336 -2.90 1.48 20.83
CA SER A 336 -1.75 1.32 19.94
C SER A 336 -1.30 2.67 19.44
N GLY A 337 0.00 2.81 19.24
CA GLY A 337 0.57 4.00 18.65
C GLY A 337 1.89 3.75 17.96
N TRP A 338 2.37 4.80 17.30
CA TRP A 338 3.61 4.82 16.56
C TRP A 338 4.40 6.06 16.96
N TRP A 339 5.67 5.85 17.31
CA TRP A 339 6.59 6.95 17.46
C TRP A 339 7.20 7.30 16.12
N HIS A 340 7.07 8.55 15.71
CA HIS A 340 7.66 8.99 14.45
C HIS A 340 9.09 9.48 14.66
N GLY A 341 9.96 8.97 13.82
CA GLY A 341 11.28 9.53 13.56
C GLY A 341 11.19 10.67 12.55
N PHE A 342 12.17 11.57 12.59
CA PHE A 342 12.40 12.49 11.49
C PHE A 342 12.92 11.68 10.30
N GLY A 343 12.15 11.64 9.22
CA GLY A 343 12.69 11.23 7.93
C GLY A 343 13.77 12.20 7.47
N ASN A 344 14.60 11.74 6.54
CA ASN A 344 15.59 12.60 5.90
C ASN A 344 14.95 13.90 5.41
N PRO A 345 15.57 15.07 5.64
CA PRO A 345 15.00 16.36 5.27
C PRO A 345 14.54 16.30 3.81
N THR A 346 13.27 16.67 3.59
CA THR A 346 12.72 16.88 2.24
C THR A 346 13.54 17.98 1.58
N PRO A 347 14.11 17.76 0.39
CA PRO A 347 14.66 18.87 -0.37
C PRO A 347 13.54 19.83 -0.74
N THR A 348 13.92 21.10 -0.88
CA THR A 348 13.08 22.12 -1.49
C THR A 348 12.60 21.61 -2.85
N PRO A 349 11.28 21.65 -3.14
CA PRO A 349 10.75 21.12 -4.38
C PRO A 349 11.42 21.81 -5.56
N SER A 350 12.16 21.06 -6.38
CA SER A 350 12.49 21.50 -7.73
C SER A 350 11.17 21.61 -8.50
N SER A 351 11.04 22.67 -9.30
CA SER A 351 9.80 23.26 -9.83
C SER A 351 8.95 22.40 -10.79
N SER A 352 9.02 21.07 -10.73
CA SER A 352 8.17 20.19 -11.53
C SER A 352 6.81 19.98 -10.85
N SER A 353 5.80 20.66 -11.38
CA SER A 353 4.41 20.66 -10.92
C SER A 353 3.69 19.37 -11.29
N ALA A 354 3.74 18.35 -10.43
CA ALA A 354 2.82 17.23 -10.48
C ALA A 354 1.49 17.61 -9.77
N PRO A 355 0.31 17.31 -10.35
CA PRO A 355 -0.96 17.70 -9.74
C PRO A 355 -1.29 16.89 -8.48
N ASN A 356 -1.61 17.59 -7.40
CA ASN A 356 -2.10 17.04 -6.13
C ASN A 356 -3.44 16.29 -6.29
N ILE A 357 -3.53 15.10 -5.70
CA ILE A 357 -4.75 14.27 -5.60
C ILE A 357 -5.17 14.22 -4.11
N PRO A 358 -6.47 14.22 -3.77
CA PRO A 358 -6.93 14.27 -2.37
C PRO A 358 -6.58 13.05 -1.50
N ASP A 359 -6.60 13.29 -0.19
CA ASP A 359 -5.86 12.55 0.83
C ASP A 359 -6.39 11.16 1.27
N SER A 360 -7.55 10.67 0.81
CA SER A 360 -8.22 9.50 1.45
C SER A 360 -7.89 8.10 0.89
N PHE A 361 -6.80 7.91 0.15
CA PHE A 361 -6.69 6.76 -0.77
C PHE A 361 -5.46 5.83 -0.65
N ALA A 362 -4.52 6.09 0.26
CA ALA A 362 -3.34 5.21 0.41
C ALA A 362 -3.65 3.75 0.82
N PRO A 363 -4.72 3.44 1.59
CA PRO A 363 -5.13 2.05 1.84
C PRO A 363 -5.91 1.39 0.69
N LEU A 364 -6.43 2.18 -0.26
CA LEU A 364 -7.30 1.69 -1.35
C LEU A 364 -6.51 1.24 -2.57
N LEU A 365 -5.33 1.82 -2.82
CA LEU A 365 -4.48 1.44 -3.96
C LEU A 365 -3.57 0.23 -3.70
N SER A 366 -3.45 -0.23 -2.44
CA SER A 366 -2.91 -1.58 -2.15
C SER A 366 -3.99 -2.66 -2.22
N SER A 367 -5.22 -2.32 -2.60
CA SER A 367 -6.39 -3.22 -2.56
C SER A 367 -7.26 -3.20 -3.80
N SER A 368 -6.83 -2.59 -4.91
CA SER A 368 -7.25 -3.07 -6.23
C SER A 368 -6.62 -4.45 -6.45
N HIS A 369 -7.29 -5.49 -5.91
CA HIS A 369 -7.38 -6.74 -6.63
C HIS A 369 -8.00 -6.39 -7.97
N LEU A 370 -7.15 -6.05 -8.94
CA LEU A 370 -7.41 -6.47 -10.30
C LEU A 370 -7.28 -8.00 -10.24
N ASP A 371 -8.30 -8.68 -9.71
CA ASP A 371 -8.60 -10.06 -10.10
C ASP A 371 -9.00 -9.97 -11.57
N VAL A 372 -8.05 -9.65 -12.44
CA VAL A 372 -8.05 -10.27 -13.74
C VAL A 372 -8.07 -11.75 -13.39
N ILE A 373 -9.04 -12.47 -13.93
CA ILE A 373 -9.13 -13.92 -13.87
C ILE A 373 -7.85 -14.48 -14.53
N LEU A 374 -6.72 -14.40 -13.84
CA LEU A 374 -5.40 -14.86 -14.26
C LEU A 374 -5.18 -16.29 -13.79
N ASP A 375 -5.95 -16.76 -12.80
CA ASP A 375 -5.95 -18.15 -12.38
C ASP A 375 -6.34 -19.10 -13.53
N SER A 376 -7.02 -18.58 -14.56
CA SER A 376 -7.34 -19.28 -15.80
C SER A 376 -6.47 -18.88 -17.00
N LEU A 377 -5.70 -17.79 -16.93
CA LEU A 377 -4.89 -17.32 -18.05
C LEU A 377 -3.47 -17.89 -17.90
N SER A 378 -3.18 -18.97 -18.61
CA SER A 378 -1.79 -19.31 -18.91
C SER A 378 -1.18 -18.20 -19.80
N PRO A 379 0.15 -18.03 -19.84
CA PRO A 379 0.81 -17.17 -20.84
C PRO A 379 0.34 -17.44 -22.27
N GLU A 380 -0.19 -18.64 -22.53
CA GLU A 380 -0.72 -19.11 -23.80
C GLU A 380 -2.07 -18.47 -24.16
N LEU A 381 -2.84 -17.95 -23.19
CA LEU A 381 -4.17 -17.33 -23.39
C LEU A 381 -4.13 -15.82 -23.65
N LEU A 382 -3.01 -15.13 -23.44
CA LEU A 382 -2.86 -13.70 -23.75
C LEU A 382 -2.77 -13.41 -25.26
N HIS A 383 -2.71 -14.45 -26.07
CA HIS A 383 -2.54 -14.38 -27.51
C HIS A 383 -3.86 -14.31 -28.29
N GLY A 384 -5.01 -14.45 -27.62
CA GLY A 384 -6.33 -14.33 -28.24
C GLY A 384 -7.33 -13.79 -27.22
N SER A 385 -7.39 -12.46 -27.07
CA SER A 385 -8.29 -11.83 -26.12
C SER A 385 -9.25 -10.87 -26.82
N HIS A 386 -10.52 -10.93 -26.41
CA HIS A 386 -11.58 -10.03 -26.87
C HIS A 386 -12.00 -9.16 -25.70
N LEU A 387 -11.73 -7.86 -25.80
CA LEU A 387 -12.10 -6.87 -24.81
C LEU A 387 -13.30 -6.07 -25.32
N GLN A 388 -14.41 -6.14 -24.59
CA GLN A 388 -15.57 -5.27 -24.80
C GLN A 388 -15.79 -4.41 -23.57
N SER A 389 -15.93 -3.10 -23.77
CA SER A 389 -16.17 -2.14 -22.70
C SER A 389 -17.18 -1.10 -23.13
N THR A 390 -18.17 -0.82 -22.28
CA THR A 390 -19.16 0.25 -22.48
C THR A 390 -18.98 1.31 -21.41
N ILE A 391 -18.71 2.54 -21.83
CA ILE A 391 -18.50 3.70 -20.95
C ILE A 391 -19.72 4.60 -21.08
N THR A 392 -20.39 4.90 -19.99
CA THR A 392 -21.49 5.88 -20.00
C THR A 392 -20.98 7.24 -19.54
N LEU A 393 -21.11 8.25 -20.38
CA LEU A 393 -20.71 9.62 -20.11
C LEU A 393 -21.88 10.40 -19.51
N LYS A 394 -21.59 11.17 -18.47
CA LYS A 394 -22.51 12.19 -17.96
C LYS A 394 -22.64 13.33 -18.98
N PRO A 395 -23.76 14.06 -19.03
CA PRO A 395 -23.87 15.26 -19.84
C PRO A 395 -22.74 16.26 -19.52
N GLY A 396 -22.09 16.80 -20.53
CA GLY A 396 -20.98 17.75 -20.40
C GLY A 396 -19.82 17.52 -21.37
N VAL A 397 -18.77 18.31 -21.15
CA VAL A 397 -17.53 18.31 -21.95
C VAL A 397 -16.48 17.47 -21.24
N HIS A 398 -16.02 16.40 -21.89
CA HIS A 398 -15.03 15.47 -21.35
C HIS A 398 -13.73 15.59 -22.13
N THR A 399 -12.64 15.90 -21.46
CA THR A 399 -11.32 16.00 -22.09
C THR A 399 -10.53 14.74 -21.80
N VAL A 400 -10.13 14.03 -22.85
CA VAL A 400 -9.27 12.84 -22.77
C VAL A 400 -7.82 13.28 -22.99
N PRO A 401 -6.97 13.23 -21.94
CA PRO A 401 -5.60 13.65 -22.07
C PRO A 401 -4.77 12.59 -22.81
N PHE A 402 -4.23 12.91 -23.99
CA PHE A 402 -3.32 12.02 -24.73
C PHE A 402 -1.85 12.18 -24.33
N ASN A 403 -1.52 13.26 -23.63
CA ASN A 403 -0.16 13.55 -23.17
C ASN A 403 -0.19 14.12 -21.75
N LYS A 404 0.85 13.82 -20.96
CA LYS A 404 1.09 14.43 -19.64
C LYS A 404 1.20 15.96 -19.69
N ASN A 405 1.57 16.53 -20.85
CA ASN A 405 1.63 17.96 -21.06
C ASN A 405 0.24 18.56 -21.38
N LYS A 406 -0.34 19.26 -20.40
CA LYS A 406 -1.64 19.94 -20.49
C LYS A 406 -1.67 21.08 -21.51
N SER A 407 -0.52 21.59 -21.98
CA SER A 407 -0.47 22.66 -22.98
C SER A 407 -0.67 22.18 -24.42
N ARG A 408 -0.69 20.86 -24.65
CA ARG A 408 -0.97 20.29 -25.99
C ARG A 408 -2.48 20.09 -26.21
N PRO A 409 -2.96 20.13 -27.47
CA PRO A 409 -4.36 19.86 -27.78
C PRO A 409 -4.76 18.47 -27.26
N GLN A 410 -5.87 18.44 -26.51
CA GLN A 410 -6.44 17.22 -25.97
C GLN A 410 -7.73 16.90 -26.71
N LEU A 411 -8.06 15.62 -26.88
CA LEU A 411 -9.34 15.24 -27.47
C LEU A 411 -10.45 15.62 -26.51
N THR A 412 -11.45 16.33 -27.03
CA THR A 412 -12.60 16.73 -26.24
C THR A 412 -13.84 16.08 -26.82
N VAL A 413 -14.59 15.37 -25.97
CA VAL A 413 -15.84 14.68 -26.29
C VAL A 413 -16.99 15.45 -25.66
N HIS A 414 -17.96 15.86 -26.47
CA HIS A 414 -19.16 16.55 -25.99
C HIS A 414 -20.30 15.53 -25.86
N ALA A 415 -20.60 15.14 -24.63
CA ALA A 415 -21.66 14.21 -24.33
C ALA A 415 -22.91 14.99 -23.92
N GLY A 416 -23.94 15.07 -24.77
CA GLY A 416 -25.27 15.64 -24.47
C GLY A 416 -25.30 17.07 -23.87
N THR A 417 -25.97 18.03 -24.53
CA THR A 417 -26.27 19.31 -23.89
C THR A 417 -27.38 19.15 -22.85
N ALA A 418 -27.29 19.88 -21.74
CA ALA A 418 -28.18 19.77 -20.57
C ALA A 418 -29.69 19.98 -20.87
N SER A 419 -30.06 20.42 -22.08
CA SER A 419 -31.44 20.66 -22.49
C SER A 419 -32.19 19.42 -22.98
N SER A 420 -31.54 18.28 -23.22
CA SER A 420 -32.22 17.00 -23.55
C SER A 420 -32.13 16.03 -22.37
N ALA A 421 -33.13 16.08 -21.49
CA ALA A 421 -33.10 15.44 -20.16
C ALA A 421 -33.17 13.89 -20.15
N ALA A 422 -32.81 13.17 -21.22
CA ALA A 422 -32.98 11.72 -21.25
C ALA A 422 -31.97 10.90 -22.08
N SER A 423 -30.99 11.49 -22.76
CA SER A 423 -30.04 10.68 -23.56
C SER A 423 -28.69 10.51 -22.85
N THR A 424 -28.47 9.34 -22.25
CA THR A 424 -27.15 8.92 -21.80
C THR A 424 -26.25 8.70 -23.02
N SER A 425 -25.09 9.35 -23.03
CA SER A 425 -24.08 9.14 -24.07
C SER A 425 -23.22 7.96 -23.70
N THR A 426 -22.98 7.04 -24.63
CA THR A 426 -22.16 5.85 -24.41
C THR A 426 -21.01 5.77 -25.41
N ILE A 427 -19.86 5.29 -24.95
CA ILE A 427 -18.71 4.90 -25.77
C ILE A 427 -18.55 3.40 -25.61
N ASN A 428 -18.76 2.66 -26.69
CA ASN A 428 -18.52 1.23 -26.73
C ASN A 428 -17.18 1.00 -27.41
N VAL A 429 -16.27 0.31 -26.74
CA VAL A 429 -14.96 -0.07 -27.24
C VAL A 429 -14.94 -1.60 -27.37
N ASP A 430 -14.63 -2.09 -28.57
CA ASP A 430 -14.46 -3.51 -28.86
C ASP A 430 -13.07 -3.69 -29.47
N LEU A 431 -12.17 -4.39 -28.77
CA LEU A 431 -10.81 -4.67 -29.22
C LEU A 431 -10.59 -6.19 -29.26
N LYS A 432 -10.03 -6.67 -30.37
CA LYS A 432 -9.49 -8.02 -30.48
C LYS A 432 -7.98 -7.95 -30.49
N ILE A 433 -7.35 -8.68 -29.58
CA ILE A 433 -5.91 -8.80 -29.43
C ILE A 433 -5.54 -10.22 -29.85
N GLY A 434 -4.53 -10.31 -30.72
CA GLY A 434 -4.08 -11.55 -31.35
C GLY A 434 -2.56 -11.60 -31.49
N THR A 435 -2.00 -12.63 -32.10
CA THR A 435 -0.57 -12.78 -32.38
C THR A 435 -0.27 -12.31 -33.80
N ASP A 436 0.72 -11.45 -34.00
CA ASP A 436 1.08 -10.85 -35.30
C ASP A 436 1.03 -11.78 -36.51
N ASN A 437 1.56 -13.00 -36.39
CA ASN A 437 1.62 -13.96 -37.50
C ASN A 437 0.47 -14.98 -37.55
N LEU A 438 -0.56 -14.82 -36.70
CA LEU A 438 -1.74 -15.69 -36.66
C LEU A 438 -3.00 -14.93 -37.07
N THR A 439 -3.96 -15.64 -37.65
CA THR A 439 -5.31 -15.11 -37.86
C THR A 439 -6.08 -15.08 -36.53
N PRO A 440 -7.12 -14.23 -36.37
CA PRO A 440 -7.93 -14.20 -35.16
C PRO A 440 -8.53 -15.56 -34.77
N THR A 441 -8.84 -16.42 -35.76
CA THR A 441 -9.34 -17.77 -35.51
C THR A 441 -8.24 -18.69 -34.98
N GLN A 442 -7.02 -18.58 -35.51
CA GLN A 442 -5.85 -19.31 -35.02
C GLN A 442 -5.40 -18.83 -33.63
N ASP A 443 -5.58 -17.55 -33.33
CA ASP A 443 -5.28 -16.99 -32.01
C ASP A 443 -6.14 -17.61 -30.91
N LEU A 444 -7.38 -17.98 -31.24
CA LEU A 444 -8.33 -18.64 -30.36
C LEU A 444 -8.28 -20.17 -30.46
N ASP A 445 -7.48 -20.74 -31.37
CA ASP A 445 -7.36 -22.19 -31.57
C ASP A 445 -6.33 -22.76 -30.59
N PRO A 446 -6.76 -23.60 -29.62
CA PRO A 446 -5.86 -24.18 -28.62
C PRO A 446 -4.90 -25.23 -29.21
N SER A 447 -5.13 -25.69 -30.45
CA SER A 447 -4.23 -26.63 -31.12
C SER A 447 -2.99 -25.97 -31.73
N VAL A 448 -2.99 -24.64 -31.85
CA VAL A 448 -1.85 -23.87 -32.36
C VAL A 448 -0.74 -23.81 -31.30
N PRO A 449 0.47 -24.35 -31.56
CA PRO A 449 1.54 -24.42 -30.58
C PRO A 449 1.96 -23.05 -30.05
N SER A 450 2.19 -22.93 -28.75
CA SER A 450 2.60 -21.66 -28.13
C SER A 450 3.89 -21.08 -28.70
N THR A 451 4.80 -21.91 -29.20
CA THR A 451 6.05 -21.50 -29.88
C THR A 451 5.82 -20.78 -31.22
N SER A 452 4.65 -20.94 -31.84
CA SER A 452 4.27 -20.22 -33.05
C SER A 452 3.69 -18.82 -32.78
N ARG A 453 3.48 -18.48 -31.50
CA ARG A 453 2.93 -17.20 -31.07
C ARG A 453 4.06 -16.22 -30.79
N SER A 454 4.41 -15.40 -31.77
CA SER A 454 5.53 -14.46 -31.71
C SER A 454 5.26 -13.21 -30.87
N LYS A 455 4.23 -12.42 -31.20
CA LYS A 455 4.00 -11.11 -30.57
C LYS A 455 2.52 -10.74 -30.50
N SER A 456 2.03 -10.32 -29.34
CA SER A 456 0.66 -9.80 -29.20
C SER A 456 0.50 -8.46 -29.92
N MET A 457 -0.58 -8.29 -30.67
CA MET A 457 -0.98 -7.09 -31.39
C MET A 457 -2.50 -6.91 -31.36
N VAL A 458 -2.98 -5.67 -31.56
CA VAL A 458 -4.41 -5.43 -31.78
C VAL A 458 -4.75 -5.87 -33.21
N LYS A 459 -5.57 -6.91 -33.35
CA LYS A 459 -6.03 -7.44 -34.66
C LYS A 459 -7.16 -6.62 -35.26
N SER A 460 -8.04 -6.10 -34.40
CA SER A 460 -9.09 -5.18 -34.81
C SER A 460 -9.56 -4.38 -33.61
N GLY A 461 -10.00 -3.15 -33.84
CA GLY A 461 -10.62 -2.33 -32.81
C GLY A 461 -11.76 -1.51 -33.39
N SER A 462 -12.86 -1.40 -32.67
CA SER A 462 -13.94 -0.47 -32.98
C SER A 462 -14.30 0.36 -31.76
N ILE A 463 -14.60 1.62 -32.01
CA ILE A 463 -15.12 2.54 -30.99
C ILE A 463 -16.43 3.10 -31.55
N LYS A 464 -17.53 2.84 -30.86
CA LYS A 464 -18.86 3.30 -31.24
C LYS A 464 -19.39 4.27 -30.20
N LEU A 465 -19.64 5.51 -30.64
CA LEU A 465 -20.24 6.57 -29.83
C LEU A 465 -21.76 6.56 -30.06
N SER A 466 -22.56 6.54 -29.00
CA SER A 466 -24.03 6.45 -29.10
C SER A 466 -24.72 7.33 -28.04
N PRO A 467 -25.43 8.41 -28.44
CA PRO A 467 -25.57 8.92 -29.81
C PRO A 467 -24.24 9.43 -30.39
N PRO A 468 -24.13 9.75 -31.70
CA PRO A 468 -22.94 10.37 -32.26
C PRO A 468 -22.53 11.60 -31.44
N LEU A 469 -21.29 11.60 -30.94
CA LEU A 469 -20.78 12.67 -30.09
C LEU A 469 -19.92 13.61 -30.91
N LEU A 470 -20.04 14.91 -30.63
CA LEU A 470 -19.17 15.90 -31.23
C LEU A 470 -17.77 15.75 -30.63
N LEU A 471 -16.77 15.63 -31.48
CA LEU A 471 -15.36 15.63 -31.11
C LEU A 471 -14.75 16.97 -31.51
N SER A 472 -14.07 17.63 -30.58
CA SER A 472 -13.30 18.85 -30.87
C SER A 472 -11.82 18.65 -30.57
N ASN A 473 -10.96 19.45 -31.21
CA ASN A 473 -9.50 19.36 -31.13
C ASN A 473 -8.92 18.02 -31.62
N VAL A 474 -9.62 17.36 -32.56
CA VAL A 474 -9.05 16.26 -33.33
C VAL A 474 -8.00 16.87 -34.26
N ALA A 475 -6.72 16.81 -33.91
CA ALA A 475 -5.67 17.21 -34.84
C ALA A 475 -5.82 16.35 -36.12
N PRO A 476 -5.72 16.92 -37.34
CA PRO A 476 -5.85 16.16 -38.58
C PRO A 476 -4.88 14.97 -38.68
N THR A 477 -3.77 15.00 -37.93
CA THR A 477 -2.79 13.94 -37.79
C THR A 477 -3.23 12.75 -36.93
N LEU A 478 -4.33 12.84 -36.18
CA LEU A 478 -4.81 11.78 -35.28
C LEU A 478 -5.80 10.80 -35.91
N ILE A 479 -6.25 11.06 -37.15
CA ILE A 479 -7.03 10.09 -37.95
C ILE A 479 -6.26 9.76 -39.24
N HIS A 480 -5.00 9.36 -39.08
CA HIS A 480 -4.31 8.50 -40.05
C HIS A 480 -3.87 7.24 -39.27
N LEU A 481 -4.79 6.30 -39.14
CA LEU A 481 -4.57 4.98 -38.53
C LEU A 481 -4.12 3.86 -39.51
N PRO A 482 -3.88 4.07 -40.84
CA PRO A 482 -3.13 3.08 -41.61
C PRO A 482 -1.64 3.47 -41.57
N ASN A 483 -0.76 2.49 -41.32
CA ASN A 483 0.72 2.55 -41.35
C ASN A 483 1.45 2.58 -39.99
N LEU A 484 0.76 2.47 -38.84
CA LEU A 484 1.47 2.24 -37.57
C LEU A 484 2.07 0.81 -37.45
N PHE A 485 1.70 -0.09 -38.37
CA PHE A 485 2.01 -1.52 -38.29
C PHE A 485 2.79 -2.06 -39.50
N GLU A 486 3.18 -1.22 -40.46
CA GLU A 486 3.87 -1.64 -41.69
C GLU A 486 5.18 -0.87 -41.92
N ASP A 487 6.07 -0.87 -40.91
CA ASP A 487 7.44 -0.41 -41.14
C ASP A 487 8.44 -1.45 -40.61
N ASN A 488 9.02 -2.21 -41.54
CA ASN A 488 9.98 -3.29 -41.28
C ASN A 488 11.35 -2.79 -40.81
N SER A 489 11.54 -1.48 -40.62
CA SER A 489 12.87 -0.88 -40.47
C SER A 489 13.20 -0.27 -39.09
N LEU A 490 12.34 -0.37 -38.07
CA LEU A 490 12.54 0.39 -36.82
C LEU A 490 13.09 -0.41 -35.61
N PRO A 491 14.07 0.15 -34.83
CA PRO A 491 14.88 -0.59 -33.84
C PRO A 491 14.16 -0.84 -32.50
N GLU A 492 14.66 -1.83 -31.75
CA GLU A 492 14.12 -2.35 -30.49
C GLU A 492 13.80 -1.31 -29.40
N MET A 493 14.50 -0.17 -29.34
CA MET A 493 14.28 0.82 -28.28
C MET A 493 12.93 1.56 -28.36
N ARG A 494 12.27 1.64 -29.53
CA ARG A 494 10.87 2.13 -29.59
C ARG A 494 9.85 1.09 -29.15
N ARG A 495 10.22 -0.19 -29.07
CA ARG A 495 9.31 -1.30 -28.71
C ARG A 495 9.03 -1.32 -27.20
N VAL A 496 10.05 -1.02 -26.38
CA VAL A 496 9.88 -0.76 -24.94
C VAL A 496 9.02 0.49 -24.73
N GLN A 497 9.21 1.54 -25.53
CA GLN A 497 8.40 2.77 -25.44
C GLN A 497 6.93 2.55 -25.81
N ILE A 498 6.63 1.64 -26.75
CA ILE A 498 5.24 1.30 -27.14
C ILE A 498 4.57 0.42 -26.07
N PHE A 499 5.29 -0.54 -25.49
CA PHE A 499 4.77 -1.35 -24.38
C PHE A 499 4.58 -0.52 -23.10
N ASP A 500 5.54 0.36 -22.80
CA ASP A 500 5.45 1.36 -21.75
C ASP A 500 4.31 2.36 -22.02
N TRP A 501 4.12 2.80 -23.28
CA TRP A 501 2.97 3.63 -23.67
C TRP A 501 1.64 2.89 -23.52
N PHE A 502 1.58 1.60 -23.87
CA PHE A 502 0.40 0.75 -23.70
C PHE A 502 0.06 0.53 -22.22
N LEU A 503 1.05 0.17 -21.39
CA LEU A 503 0.88 0.05 -19.94
C LEU A 503 0.46 1.38 -19.32
N LYS A 504 1.09 2.49 -19.71
CA LYS A 504 0.70 3.84 -19.28
C LYS A 504 -0.70 4.20 -19.74
N SER A 505 -1.12 3.77 -20.93
CA SER A 505 -2.44 4.07 -21.47
C SER A 505 -3.53 3.23 -20.80
N ALA A 506 -3.30 1.94 -20.59
CA ALA A 506 -4.17 1.06 -19.80
C ALA A 506 -4.27 1.54 -18.34
N TYR A 507 -3.16 1.96 -17.75
CA TYR A 507 -3.11 2.58 -16.43
C TYR A 507 -3.86 3.91 -16.37
N ASN A 508 -3.65 4.82 -17.32
CA ASN A 508 -4.38 6.09 -17.39
C ASN A 508 -5.88 5.87 -17.63
N LEU A 509 -6.25 4.82 -18.36
CA LEU A 509 -7.64 4.42 -18.56
C LEU A 509 -8.24 3.88 -17.26
N ALA A 510 -7.50 3.06 -16.52
CA ALA A 510 -7.89 2.58 -15.20
C ALA A 510 -8.03 3.73 -14.18
N ASP A 511 -7.07 4.66 -14.11
CA ASP A 511 -7.14 5.88 -13.28
C ASP A 511 -8.33 6.76 -13.66
N PHE A 512 -8.63 6.87 -14.96
CA PHE A 512 -9.82 7.56 -15.45
C PHE A 512 -11.12 6.87 -15.01
N PHE A 513 -11.20 5.54 -15.14
CA PHE A 513 -12.36 4.76 -14.69
C PHE A 513 -12.56 4.88 -13.17
N GLU A 514 -11.48 4.86 -12.40
CA GLU A 514 -11.51 5.04 -10.95
C GLU A 514 -12.07 6.42 -10.57
N ARG A 515 -11.60 7.51 -11.21
CA ARG A 515 -12.15 8.87 -11.00
C ARG A 515 -13.62 8.99 -11.38
N CYS A 516 -14.05 8.28 -12.42
CA CYS A 516 -15.45 8.26 -12.85
C CYS A 516 -16.35 7.53 -11.84
N LEU A 517 -15.88 6.41 -11.27
CA LEU A 517 -16.59 5.65 -10.24
C LEU A 517 -16.75 6.45 -8.95
N TRP A 518 -15.73 7.21 -8.53
CA TRP A 518 -15.81 8.07 -7.35
C TRP A 518 -16.83 9.22 -7.48
N LYS A 519 -16.92 9.85 -8.66
CA LYS A 519 -17.97 10.84 -8.95
C LYS A 519 -19.39 10.25 -9.02
N LEU A 520 -19.55 8.93 -9.05
CA LEU A 520 -20.84 8.25 -8.96
C LEU A 520 -21.20 7.93 -7.50
N GLU A 521 -20.21 7.65 -6.65
CA GLU A 521 -20.39 7.34 -5.23
C GLU A 521 -20.66 8.59 -4.38
N GLU A 522 -20.00 9.71 -4.68
CA GLU A 522 -20.19 11.01 -3.99
C GLU A 522 -21.63 11.56 -4.13
N VAL A 523 -22.33 11.23 -5.22
CA VAL A 523 -23.74 11.60 -5.46
C VAL A 523 -24.72 10.69 -4.71
N ARG A 524 -24.27 9.50 -4.29
CA ARG A 524 -25.08 8.51 -3.55
C ARG A 524 -25.11 8.77 -2.05
N VAL A 525 -24.14 9.50 -1.52
CA VAL A 525 -24.06 9.93 -0.10
C VAL A 525 -24.86 11.22 0.14
N LEU A 526 -25.18 11.97 -0.92
CA LEU A 526 -25.97 13.21 -0.88
C LEU A 526 -27.47 13.01 -1.21
N ARG A 527 -27.93 11.77 -1.32
CA ARG A 527 -29.34 11.36 -1.39
C ARG A 527 -29.61 10.36 -0.28
#